data_AF-A0A2N8F1Q3-F1
#
_entry.id   AF-A0A2N8F1Q3-F1
#
_cell.length_a   1.000
_cell.length_b   1.000
_cell.length_c   1.000
_cell.angle_alpha   90.00
_cell.angle_beta   90.00
_cell.angle_gamma   90.00
#
_symmetry.space_group_name_H-M   'P 1'
#
loop_
_entity.id
_entity.type
_entity.pdbx_description
1 polymer ?
#
loop_
_entity_poly.entity_id
_entity_poly.type
_entity_poly.pdbx_seq_one_letter_code
_entity_poly.pdbx_strand_id
1 'polypeptide(L)'
;MTSESLSLTFNPAGIELDRRQGLSRQLYQALRTRVLDGRLASGTRLPASRDLAAALAISRNSVVRAYDQLYAEGFIEGRVG
;
A
#
# COMPACT_ATOMS: atom_id res chain seq x y z
N MET A 1 -6.80 3.59 -23.96
CA MET A 1 -5.59 2.89 -23.49
C MET A 1 -5.73 2.69 -21.99
N THR A 2 -5.80 1.44 -21.60
CA THR A 2 -6.45 0.85 -20.42
C THR A 2 -5.64 0.98 -19.12
N SER A 3 -6.23 1.60 -18.10
CA SER A 3 -5.90 1.39 -16.67
C SER A 3 -7.04 1.88 -15.78
N GLU A 4 -8.28 1.49 -16.09
CA GLU A 4 -9.40 1.57 -15.14
C GLU A 4 -9.57 0.21 -14.50
N SER A 5 -9.01 0.02 -13.30
CA SER A 5 -9.38 -1.04 -12.34
C SER A 5 -8.58 -0.88 -11.04
N LEU A 6 -8.57 0.31 -10.44
CA LEU A 6 -8.44 0.38 -8.98
C LEU A 6 -9.85 0.08 -8.46
N SER A 7 -10.05 -1.17 -8.03
CA SER A 7 -11.26 -1.59 -7.31
C SER A 7 -11.63 -0.51 -6.29
N LEU A 8 -12.88 -0.05 -6.30
CA LEU A 8 -13.45 1.13 -5.61
C LEU A 8 -13.17 1.24 -4.08
N THR A 9 -12.39 0.35 -3.49
CA THR A 9 -12.13 0.24 -2.04
C THR A 9 -10.78 0.83 -1.60
N PHE A 10 -9.74 0.88 -2.45
CA PHE A 10 -8.41 1.38 -2.04
C PHE A 10 -8.06 2.70 -2.72
N ASN A 11 -8.02 3.79 -1.94
CA ASN A 11 -7.63 5.12 -2.42
C ASN A 11 -6.20 5.48 -1.96
N PRO A 12 -5.17 5.48 -2.83
CA PRO A 12 -3.82 5.92 -2.47
C PRO A 12 -3.69 7.44 -2.29
N ALA A 13 -4.69 8.24 -2.69
CA ALA A 13 -4.63 9.69 -2.54
C ALA A 13 -4.45 10.08 -1.05
N GLY A 14 -3.57 11.05 -0.79
CA GLY A 14 -3.21 11.49 0.56
C GLY A 14 -2.13 10.67 1.26
N ILE A 15 -1.43 9.78 0.55
CA ILE A 15 -0.15 9.22 1.03
C ILE A 15 0.97 10.13 0.53
N GLU A 16 1.50 10.98 1.41
CA GLU A 16 2.66 11.82 1.11
C GLU A 16 3.95 11.08 1.52
N LEU A 17 4.87 10.93 0.57
CA LEU A 17 6.14 10.23 0.77
C LEU A 17 7.31 11.14 0.42
N ASP A 18 8.27 11.25 1.33
CA ASP A 18 9.53 11.93 1.10
C ASP A 18 10.58 10.96 0.54
N ARG A 19 11.02 11.20 -0.70
CA ARG A 19 12.04 10.40 -1.39
C ARG A 19 13.44 10.51 -0.78
N ARG A 20 13.69 11.51 0.06
CA ARG A 20 14.97 11.68 0.79
C ARG A 20 15.05 10.76 2.01
N GLN A 21 13.95 10.10 2.36
CA GLN A 21 13.81 9.21 3.50
C GLN A 21 13.40 7.79 3.06
N GLY A 22 13.33 6.86 4.01
CA GLY A 22 12.96 5.47 3.74
C GLY A 22 11.50 5.34 3.26
N LEU A 23 11.29 5.30 1.94
CA LEU A 23 9.97 5.21 1.30
C LEU A 23 9.17 3.98 1.75
N SER A 24 9.81 2.83 1.91
CA SER A 24 9.15 1.61 2.41
C SER A 24 8.59 1.80 3.81
N ARG A 25 9.38 2.39 4.72
CA ARG A 25 8.97 2.65 6.11
C ARG A 25 7.81 3.65 6.16
N GLN A 26 7.90 4.73 5.39
CA GLN A 26 6.83 5.74 5.31
C GLN A 26 5.53 5.14 4.76
N LEU A 27 5.63 4.36 3.69
CA LEU A 27 4.46 3.70 3.11
C LEU A 27 3.82 2.70 4.11
N TYR A 28 4.64 1.90 4.79
CA TYR A 28 4.16 1.02 5.86
C TYR A 28 3.40 1.81 6.94
N GLN A 29 3.99 2.92 7.43
CA GLN A 29 3.36 3.74 8.47
C GLN A 29 2.03 4.33 7.98
N ALA A 30 1.99 4.88 6.76
CA ALA A 30 0.78 5.46 6.19
C ALA A 30 -0.34 4.41 6.04
N LEU A 31 0.00 3.21 5.57
CA LEU A 31 -0.96 2.11 5.44
C LEU A 31 -1.44 1.60 6.80
N ARG A 32 -0.52 1.41 7.76
CA ARG A 32 -0.84 0.99 9.13
C ARG A 32 -1.78 1.97 9.81
N THR A 33 -1.50 3.28 9.74
CA THR A 33 -2.38 4.30 10.29
C THR A 33 -3.78 4.23 9.68
N ARG A 34 -3.90 3.98 8.38
CA ARG A 34 -5.22 3.83 7.74
C ARG A 34 -5.97 2.59 8.17
N VAL A 35 -5.27 1.48 8.43
CA VAL A 35 -5.88 0.27 9.02
C VAL A 35 -6.37 0.58 10.43
N LEU A 36 -5.55 1.23 11.26
CA LEU A 36 -5.88 1.57 12.64
C LEU A 36 -7.02 2.59 12.75
N ASP A 37 -7.06 3.59 11.87
CA ASP A 37 -8.13 4.60 11.80
C ASP A 37 -9.41 4.08 11.09
N GLY A 38 -9.42 2.82 10.63
CA GLY A 38 -10.56 2.23 9.91
C GLY A 38 -10.80 2.76 8.50
N ARG A 39 -9.92 3.62 7.98
CA ARG A 39 -9.95 4.09 6.57
C ARG A 39 -9.65 2.97 5.58
N LEU A 40 -8.96 1.93 6.04
CA LEU A 40 -8.74 0.69 5.31
C LEU A 40 -9.47 -0.44 6.05
N ALA A 41 -10.73 -0.66 5.67
CA ALA A 41 -11.59 -1.63 6.32
C ALA A 41 -11.03 -3.06 6.18
N SER A 42 -11.28 -3.91 7.18
CA SER A 42 -10.95 -5.33 7.11
C SER A 42 -11.57 -5.97 5.87
N GLY A 43 -10.80 -6.82 5.17
CA GLY A 43 -11.19 -7.41 3.89
C GLY A 43 -10.99 -6.50 2.67
N THR A 44 -10.50 -5.27 2.86
CA THR A 44 -10.08 -4.42 1.74
C THR A 44 -8.94 -5.08 0.98
N ARG A 45 -9.15 -5.33 -0.31
CA ARG A 45 -8.10 -5.86 -1.17
C ARG A 45 -7.07 -4.77 -1.45
N LEU A 46 -5.83 -5.02 -1.05
CA LEU A 46 -4.72 -4.15 -1.43
C LEU A 46 -4.41 -4.28 -2.93
N PRO A 47 -4.06 -3.18 -3.61
CA PRO A 47 -3.61 -3.21 -5.00
C PRO A 47 -2.31 -4.00 -5.12
N ALA A 48 -2.07 -4.55 -6.33
CA ALA A 48 -0.81 -5.23 -6.59
C ALA A 48 0.37 -4.25 -6.39
N SER A 49 1.53 -4.79 -5.97
CA SER A 49 2.70 -3.96 -5.67
C SER A 49 3.15 -3.08 -6.85
N ARG A 50 2.89 -3.53 -8.08
CA ARG A 50 3.19 -2.77 -9.32
C ARG A 50 2.27 -1.58 -9.51
N ASP A 51 0.97 -1.77 -9.27
CA ASP A 51 -0.04 -0.72 -9.45
C ASP A 51 0.11 0.37 -8.40
N LEU A 52 0.34 -0.01 -7.14
CA LEU A 52 0.57 0.97 -6.08
C LEU A 52 1.88 1.74 -6.30
N ALA A 53 2.92 1.06 -6.78
CA ALA A 53 4.19 1.70 -7.10
C ALA A 53 4.03 2.72 -8.23
N ALA A 54 3.26 2.39 -9.27
CA ALA A 54 2.94 3.30 -10.35
C ALA A 54 2.11 4.50 -9.86
N ALA A 55 1.07 4.26 -9.05
CA ALA A 55 0.20 5.30 -8.51
C ALA A 55 0.94 6.29 -7.59
N LEU A 56 1.92 5.82 -6.82
CA LEU A 56 2.72 6.66 -5.92
C LEU A 56 4.04 7.15 -6.54
N ALA A 57 4.33 6.76 -7.80
CA ALA A 57 5.60 7.04 -8.48
C ALA A 57 6.83 6.69 -7.62
N ILE A 58 6.85 5.49 -7.05
CA ILE A 58 7.95 4.93 -6.24
C ILE A 58 8.41 3.57 -6.77
N SER A 59 9.52 3.04 -6.23
CA SER A 59 10.00 1.72 -6.62
C SER A 59 9.06 0.60 -6.12
N ARG A 60 8.87 -0.45 -6.93
CA ARG A 60 8.14 -1.66 -6.53
C ARG A 60 8.72 -2.29 -5.27
N ASN A 61 10.06 -2.29 -5.12
CA ASN A 61 10.73 -2.87 -3.96
C ASN A 61 10.31 -2.17 -2.65
N SER A 62 10.14 -0.84 -2.69
CA SER A 62 9.62 -0.08 -1.55
C SER A 62 8.21 -0.52 -1.14
N VAL A 63 7.32 -0.78 -2.12
CA VAL A 63 5.97 -1.29 -1.87
C VAL A 63 5.99 -2.70 -1.31
N VAL A 64 6.77 -3.60 -1.92
CA VAL A 64 6.90 -4.99 -1.44
C VAL A 64 7.36 -5.01 0.00
N ARG A 65 8.39 -4.24 0.36
CA ARG A 65 8.89 -4.16 1.74
C ARG A 65 7.86 -3.59 2.71
N ALA A 66 7.03 -2.64 2.29
CA ALA A 66 5.96 -2.11 3.13
C ALA A 66 4.87 -3.17 3.37
N TYR A 67 4.49 -3.91 2.34
CA TYR A 67 3.51 -5.00 2.43
C TYR A 67 4.03 -6.16 3.28
N ASP A 68 5.28 -6.58 3.09
CA ASP A 68 5.91 -7.63 3.90
C ASP A 68 5.90 -7.27 5.38
N GLN A 69 6.19 -6.00 5.71
CA GLN A 69 6.13 -5.52 7.09
C GLN A 69 4.71 -5.54 7.66
N LEU A 70 3.70 -5.10 6.88
CA LEU A 70 2.30 -5.18 7.29
C LEU A 70 1.85 -6.63 7.51
N TYR A 71 2.30 -7.54 6.66
CA TYR A 71 1.99 -8.97 6.76
C TYR A 71 2.65 -9.59 7.99
N ALA A 72 3.93 -9.30 8.22
CA ALA A 72 4.67 -9.78 9.39
C ALA A 72 4.05 -9.32 10.72
N GLU A 73 3.45 -8.13 10.74
CA GLU A 73 2.76 -7.59 11.92
C GLU A 73 1.25 -7.97 11.98
N GLY A 74 0.74 -8.71 10.99
CA GLY A 74 -0.64 -9.20 10.99
C GLY A 74 -1.69 -8.16 10.60
N PHE A 75 -1.29 -7.03 10.00
CA PHE A 75 -2.23 -6.02 9.52
C PHE A 75 -2.90 -6.40 8.19
N ILE A 76 -2.27 -7.28 7.41
CA ILE A 76 -2.78 -7.75 6.13
C ILE A 76 -2.55 -9.25 6.01
N GLU A 77 -3.35 -9.90 5.17
CA GLU A 77 -3.17 -11.30 4.82
C GLU A 77 -2.56 -11.41 3.42
N GLY A 78 -1.49 -12.19 3.30
CA GLY A 78 -0.88 -12.51 2.03
C GLY A 78 -1.64 -13.63 1.34
N ARG A 79 -2.36 -13.31 0.25
CA ARG A 79 -2.73 -14.34 -0.73
C ARG A 79 -1.66 -14.33 -1.82
N VAL A 80 -0.59 -15.08 -1.61
CA VAL A 80 0.27 -15.51 -2.73
C VAL A 80 -0.61 -16.41 -3.58
N GLY A 81 -1.05 -15.88 -4.72
CA GLY A 81 -1.68 -16.66 -5.78
C GLY A 81 -0.61 -17.23 -6.70
#